data_AF-A0A7L4RC64-F1
#
_entry.id   AF-A0A7L4RC64-F1
#
_cell.length_a   1.000
_cell.length_b   1.000
_cell.length_c   1.000
_cell.angle_alpha   90.00
_cell.angle_beta   90.00
_cell.angle_gamma   90.00
#
_symmetry.space_group_name_H-M   'P 1'
#
loop_
_entity.id
_entity.type
_entity.pdbx_description
1 polymer ?
#
loop_
_entity_poly.entity_id
_entity_poly.type
_entity_poly.pdbx_seq_one_letter_code
_entity_poly.pdbx_strand_id
1 'polypeptide(L)'
;MKTTNQETRLIRGPKLEVLVPSHRKGVPFDEAIKMAEQGRRVLASNERISRALMGSREWRSISDAFLCWTGTITGYEQPRRSFGAAIEYMDPKSGKRWVFPVPKEFRGEEGCILVAEHPDYTLENDGRNVVVQARRVDIVRGFPEYDKVLRLGDARHDIPHGGDNRVSGEMDPDARRLVRIDSSWVGPIARNKHEFAGDYSFERDVYLSFPPSTCLGAVVESQSARLRMRRMDWELTVEGTPEQLDAAMKLLKELNGV
;
A
#
# COMPACT_ATOMS: atom_id res chain seq x y z
N MET A 1 -20.70 14.64 30.56
CA MET A 1 -20.45 13.38 29.83
C MET A 1 -19.35 13.64 28.81
N LYS A 2 -18.21 12.95 28.91
CA LYS A 2 -17.19 12.97 27.85
C LYS A 2 -17.66 11.99 26.77
N THR A 3 -18.00 12.50 25.60
CA THR A 3 -18.21 11.70 24.40
C THR A 3 -16.87 11.08 24.04
N THR A 4 -16.68 9.81 24.36
CA THR A 4 -15.57 9.02 23.86
C THR A 4 -15.78 8.93 22.35
N ASN A 5 -15.04 9.74 21.58
CA ASN A 5 -14.93 9.54 20.14
C ASN A 5 -14.39 8.12 19.95
N GLN A 6 -15.27 7.17 19.65
CA GLN A 6 -14.87 5.91 19.08
C GLN A 6 -14.25 6.28 17.73
N GLU A 7 -12.91 6.30 17.67
CA GLU A 7 -12.22 6.24 16.39
C GLU A 7 -12.70 4.97 15.71
N THR A 8 -13.59 5.12 14.73
CA THR A 8 -13.95 4.06 13.80
C THR A 8 -12.69 3.71 13.01
N ARG A 9 -11.85 2.84 13.56
CA ARG A 9 -10.75 2.23 12.81
C ARG A 9 -11.38 1.36 11.76
N LEU A 10 -11.13 1.67 10.50
CA LEU A 10 -11.62 0.83 9.43
C LEU A 10 -10.86 -0.50 9.49
N ILE A 11 -11.62 -1.57 9.70
CA ILE A 11 -11.07 -2.91 9.80
C ILE A 11 -10.61 -3.34 8.41
N ARG A 12 -9.34 -3.71 8.29
CA ARG A 12 -8.79 -4.26 7.05
C ARG A 12 -9.34 -5.67 6.84
N GLY A 13 -9.83 -5.92 5.64
CA GLY A 13 -10.36 -7.22 5.23
C GLY A 13 -9.30 -8.32 5.23
N PRO A 14 -9.68 -9.60 5.35
CA PRO A 14 -8.73 -10.71 5.32
C PRO A 14 -8.39 -11.13 3.90
N LYS A 15 -9.05 -10.56 2.89
CA LYS A 15 -8.92 -10.88 1.47
C LYS A 15 -8.84 -9.60 0.65
N LEU A 16 -8.19 -9.71 -0.49
CA LEU A 16 -8.12 -8.65 -1.49
C LEU A 16 -9.13 -8.87 -2.61
N GLU A 17 -9.64 -7.76 -3.16
CA GLU A 17 -10.55 -7.73 -4.30
C GLU A 17 -10.05 -6.73 -5.34
N VAL A 18 -10.31 -7.03 -6.62
CA VAL A 18 -10.03 -6.10 -7.71
C VAL A 18 -11.11 -5.01 -7.72
N LEU A 19 -10.69 -3.76 -7.48
CA LEU A 19 -11.54 -2.59 -7.70
C LEU A 19 -11.50 -2.17 -9.17
N VAL A 20 -10.30 -2.11 -9.74
CA VAL A 20 -10.05 -1.71 -11.13
C VAL A 20 -9.05 -2.67 -11.76
N PRO A 21 -9.38 -3.33 -12.89
CA PRO A 21 -8.43 -4.18 -13.60
C PRO A 21 -7.42 -3.35 -14.41
N SER A 22 -6.20 -3.85 -14.57
CA SER A 22 -5.08 -3.14 -15.21
C SER A 22 -5.20 -3.09 -16.74
N HIS A 23 -5.66 -4.17 -17.36
CA HIS A 23 -5.67 -4.37 -18.81
C HIS A 23 -6.74 -3.50 -19.50
N ARG A 24 -6.37 -2.25 -19.78
CA ARG A 24 -7.16 -1.21 -20.50
C ARG A 24 -8.24 -0.49 -19.70
N LYS A 25 -8.40 -0.80 -18.42
CA LYS A 25 -9.36 -0.10 -17.53
C LYS A 25 -8.69 0.57 -16.33
N GLY A 26 -7.36 0.57 -16.28
CA GLY A 26 -6.63 1.25 -15.23
C GLY A 26 -7.01 2.73 -15.16
N VAL A 27 -6.88 3.31 -13.96
CA VAL A 27 -7.26 4.70 -13.68
C VAL A 27 -6.12 5.45 -13.01
N PRO A 28 -6.07 6.78 -13.13
CA PRO A 28 -5.22 7.63 -12.30
C PRO A 28 -5.46 7.38 -10.80
N PHE A 29 -4.44 7.65 -9.99
CA PHE A 29 -4.51 7.35 -8.56
C PHE A 29 -5.61 8.14 -7.82
N ASP A 30 -5.80 9.42 -8.16
CA ASP A 30 -6.85 10.25 -7.56
C ASP A 30 -8.26 9.74 -7.89
N GLU A 31 -8.45 9.11 -9.05
CA GLU A 31 -9.69 8.44 -9.40
C GLU A 31 -9.86 7.11 -8.65
N ALA A 32 -8.81 6.30 -8.50
CA ALA A 32 -8.86 5.06 -7.71
C ALA A 32 -9.27 5.31 -6.25
N ILE A 33 -8.73 6.37 -5.62
CA ILE A 33 -9.11 6.78 -4.26
C ILE A 33 -10.58 7.16 -4.20
N LYS A 34 -11.06 8.02 -5.12
CA LYS A 34 -12.47 8.43 -5.18
C LYS A 34 -13.41 7.23 -5.34
N MET A 35 -13.08 6.28 -6.22
CA MET A 35 -13.87 5.07 -6.41
C MET A 35 -13.92 4.22 -5.14
N ALA A 36 -12.80 4.06 -4.43
CA ALA A 36 -12.75 3.33 -3.16
C ALA A 36 -13.61 4.02 -2.09
N GLU A 37 -13.46 5.33 -1.91
CA GLU A 37 -14.22 6.14 -0.94
C GLU A 37 -15.74 6.08 -1.21
N GLN A 38 -16.15 6.24 -2.47
CA GLN A 38 -17.55 6.14 -2.89
C GLN A 38 -18.14 4.75 -2.59
N GLY A 39 -17.34 3.69 -2.81
CA GLY A 39 -17.70 2.31 -2.46
C GLY A 39 -17.55 1.96 -0.97
N ARG A 40 -17.13 2.93 -0.13
CA ARG A 40 -16.73 2.75 1.27
C ARG A 40 -15.66 1.66 1.47
N ARG A 41 -14.87 1.39 0.44
CA ARG A 41 -13.79 0.38 0.41
C ARG A 41 -12.47 1.00 0.84
N VAL A 42 -11.48 0.16 1.16
CA VAL A 42 -10.10 0.59 1.45
C VAL A 42 -9.19 0.09 0.37
N LEU A 43 -8.49 0.97 -0.35
CA LEU A 43 -7.34 0.54 -1.14
C LEU A 43 -6.32 -0.17 -0.26
N ALA A 44 -5.91 -1.38 -0.66
CA ALA A 44 -4.99 -2.20 0.11
C ALA A 44 -3.60 -1.56 0.19
N SER A 45 -2.98 -1.55 1.38
CA SER A 45 -1.64 -0.97 1.55
C SER A 45 -0.57 -1.75 0.78
N ASN A 46 0.61 -1.15 0.63
CA ASN A 46 1.79 -1.81 0.08
C ASN A 46 2.12 -3.09 0.85
N GLU A 47 2.22 -3.02 2.19
CA GLU A 47 2.45 -4.21 3.02
C GLU A 47 1.42 -5.32 2.78
N ARG A 48 0.13 -4.97 2.69
CA ARG A 48 -0.94 -5.94 2.46
C ARG A 48 -0.78 -6.62 1.10
N ILE A 49 -0.49 -5.85 0.06
CA ILE A 49 -0.28 -6.39 -1.29
C ILE A 49 0.99 -7.23 -1.34
N SER A 50 2.08 -6.81 -0.68
CA SER A 50 3.30 -7.62 -0.54
C SER A 50 3.04 -8.95 0.15
N ARG A 51 2.27 -8.96 1.24
CA ARG A 51 1.85 -10.19 1.90
C ARG A 51 1.01 -11.07 0.97
N ALA A 52 0.12 -10.47 0.18
CA ALA A 52 -0.68 -11.19 -0.80
C ALA A 52 0.19 -11.84 -1.89
N LEU A 53 1.29 -11.17 -2.28
CA LEU A 53 2.24 -11.61 -3.30
C LEU A 53 3.18 -12.71 -2.78
N MET A 54 3.89 -12.47 -1.67
CA MET A 54 4.97 -13.35 -1.19
C MET A 54 4.54 -14.30 -0.06
N GLY A 55 3.60 -13.87 0.77
CA GLY A 55 3.18 -14.62 1.96
C GLY A 55 1.94 -15.50 1.74
N SER A 56 1.27 -15.36 0.60
CA SER A 56 0.01 -16.05 0.30
C SER A 56 -0.11 -16.36 -1.19
N ARG A 57 -1.11 -17.17 -1.55
CA ARG A 57 -1.53 -17.37 -2.94
C ARG A 57 -2.71 -16.47 -3.33
N GLU A 58 -3.07 -15.49 -2.49
CA GLU A 58 -4.20 -14.59 -2.73
C GLU A 58 -4.01 -13.73 -3.98
N TRP A 59 -2.76 -13.41 -4.35
CA TRP A 59 -2.46 -12.63 -5.56
C TRP A 59 -3.10 -13.22 -6.83
N ARG A 60 -3.32 -14.54 -6.89
CA ARG A 60 -3.97 -15.21 -8.02
C ARG A 60 -5.42 -14.77 -8.22
N SER A 61 -6.09 -14.33 -7.15
CA SER A 61 -7.47 -13.82 -7.21
C SER A 61 -7.55 -12.35 -7.63
N ILE A 62 -6.42 -11.63 -7.59
CA ILE A 62 -6.32 -10.21 -7.95
C ILE A 62 -5.34 -9.99 -9.11
N SER A 63 -4.98 -11.05 -9.84
CA SER A 63 -3.98 -11.00 -10.91
C SER A 63 -4.32 -9.97 -11.98
N ASP A 64 -5.60 -9.79 -12.23
CA ASP A 64 -6.15 -8.90 -13.24
C ASP A 64 -5.97 -7.42 -12.89
N ALA A 65 -5.59 -7.10 -11.66
CA ALA A 65 -5.26 -5.75 -11.23
C ALA A 65 -3.78 -5.38 -11.44
N PHE A 66 -2.86 -6.32 -11.64
CA PHE A 66 -1.44 -5.98 -11.84
C PHE A 66 -1.20 -5.49 -13.27
N LEU A 67 -0.55 -4.36 -13.54
CA LEU A 67 0.06 -3.31 -12.70
C LEU A 67 -0.98 -2.53 -11.86
N CYS A 68 -0.77 -2.35 -10.55
CA CYS A 68 -1.72 -1.65 -9.67
C CYS A 68 -1.13 -0.54 -8.79
N TRP A 69 -2.00 0.39 -8.40
CA TRP A 69 -1.81 1.28 -7.26
C TRP A 69 -2.06 0.56 -5.94
N THR A 70 -1.24 0.88 -4.94
CA THR A 70 -1.52 0.57 -3.53
C THR A 70 -2.26 1.74 -2.87
N GLY A 71 -2.89 1.50 -1.72
CA GLY A 71 -3.45 2.53 -0.85
C GLY A 71 -2.40 3.31 -0.06
N THR A 72 -1.11 3.05 -0.24
CA THR A 72 -0.01 3.72 0.45
C THR A 72 0.48 4.91 -0.36
N ILE A 73 0.33 6.12 0.17
CA ILE A 73 0.91 7.34 -0.40
C ILE A 73 2.17 7.71 0.37
N THR A 74 3.18 8.16 -0.36
CA THR A 74 4.48 8.50 0.22
C THR A 74 4.95 9.89 -0.18
N GLY A 75 5.85 10.43 0.62
CA GLY A 75 6.57 11.67 0.33
C GLY A 75 8.03 11.54 0.75
N TYR A 76 8.97 11.85 -0.14
CA TYR A 76 10.39 11.91 0.20
C TYR A 76 11.10 13.07 -0.52
N GLU A 77 12.17 13.56 0.09
CA GLU A 77 13.06 14.55 -0.49
C GLU A 77 14.23 13.88 -1.23
N GLN A 78 14.94 14.67 -2.03
CA GLN A 78 16.20 14.23 -2.63
C GLN A 78 17.16 13.68 -1.57
N PRO A 79 18.06 12.73 -1.92
CA PRO A 79 19.08 12.27 -0.99
C PRO A 79 19.81 13.44 -0.34
N ARG A 80 20.02 13.34 0.97
CA ARG A 80 20.70 14.34 1.80
C ARG A 80 20.01 15.69 1.94
N ARG A 81 18.74 15.77 1.58
CA ARG A 81 17.91 16.94 1.82
C ARG A 81 16.94 16.66 2.95
N SER A 82 16.97 17.51 3.96
CA SER A 82 16.06 17.44 5.09
C SER A 82 14.64 17.88 4.72
N PHE A 83 13.63 17.33 5.39
CA PHE A 83 12.24 17.72 5.20
C PHE A 83 11.98 19.18 5.59
N GLY A 84 11.37 19.93 4.66
CA GLY A 84 10.84 21.27 4.90
C GLY A 84 9.44 21.24 5.52
N ALA A 85 8.63 22.27 5.22
CA ALA A 85 7.23 22.31 5.66
C ALA A 85 6.29 21.40 4.84
N ALA A 86 6.65 21.14 3.59
CA ALA A 86 5.96 20.26 2.67
C ALA A 86 6.98 19.66 1.69
N ILE A 87 6.65 18.48 1.16
CA ILE A 87 7.35 17.87 0.04
C ILE A 87 6.50 18.12 -1.20
N GLU A 88 7.13 18.50 -2.31
CA GLU A 88 6.44 18.80 -3.55
C GLU A 88 6.97 17.93 -4.70
N TYR A 89 6.06 17.49 -5.57
CA TYR A 89 6.37 16.75 -6.78
C TYR A 89 5.49 17.26 -7.93
N MET A 90 6.10 17.51 -9.09
CA MET A 90 5.35 17.84 -10.30
C MET A 90 5.16 16.58 -11.12
N ASP A 91 3.91 16.14 -11.28
CA ASP A 91 3.60 15.03 -12.18
C ASP A 91 3.79 15.51 -13.63
N PRO A 92 4.80 15.01 -14.35
CA PRO A 92 5.15 15.52 -15.67
C PRO A 92 4.10 15.21 -16.73
N LYS A 93 3.24 14.21 -16.50
CA LYS A 93 2.23 13.78 -17.47
C LYS A 93 0.94 14.57 -17.31
N SER A 94 0.53 14.88 -16.08
CA SER A 94 -0.70 15.67 -15.84
C SER A 94 -0.44 17.16 -15.64
N GLY A 95 0.79 17.58 -15.35
CA GLY A 95 1.13 18.95 -14.97
C GLY A 95 0.59 19.35 -13.59
N LYS A 96 0.06 18.40 -12.81
CA LYS A 96 -0.43 18.65 -11.44
C LYS A 96 0.73 18.61 -10.46
N ARG A 97 0.71 19.53 -9.50
CA ARG A 97 1.63 19.55 -8.37
C ARG A 97 1.06 18.76 -7.19
N TRP A 98 1.74 17.72 -6.79
CA TRP A 98 1.44 16.92 -5.61
C TRP A 98 2.18 17.48 -4.40
N VAL A 99 1.47 17.69 -3.30
CA VAL A 99 2.01 18.28 -2.07
C VAL A 99 1.71 17.37 -0.90
N PHE A 100 2.75 16.98 -0.16
CA PHE A 100 2.64 16.24 1.09
C PHE A 100 3.06 17.16 2.25
N PRO A 101 2.12 17.73 3.02
CA PRO A 101 2.43 18.52 4.21
C PRO A 101 3.22 17.68 5.23
N VAL A 102 4.35 18.21 5.71
CA VAL A 102 5.20 17.50 6.67
C VAL A 102 4.76 17.84 8.10
N PRO A 103 4.37 16.85 8.93
CA PRO A 103 4.11 17.04 10.36
C PRO A 103 5.29 17.72 11.05
N LYS A 104 5.03 18.59 12.04
CA LYS A 104 6.07 19.42 12.65
C LYS A 104 7.19 18.59 13.27
N GLU A 105 6.84 17.45 13.85
CA GLU A 105 7.73 16.48 14.49
C GLU A 105 8.70 15.79 13.52
N PHE A 106 8.44 15.80 12.21
CA PHE A 106 9.31 15.19 11.20
C PHE A 106 10.10 16.23 10.39
N ARG A 107 9.91 17.53 10.62
CA ARG A 107 10.66 18.57 9.90
C ARG A 107 12.13 18.53 10.30
N GLY A 108 13.02 18.67 9.32
CA GLY A 108 14.47 18.55 9.53
C GLY A 108 15.00 17.12 9.49
N GLU A 109 14.15 16.10 9.47
CA GLU A 109 14.59 14.71 9.24
C GLU A 109 15.13 14.56 7.81
N GLU A 110 16.20 13.77 7.65
CA GLU A 110 16.89 13.50 6.38
C GLU A 110 16.94 11.98 6.14
N GLY A 111 17.02 11.55 4.88
CA GLY A 111 17.16 10.12 4.56
C GLY A 111 15.95 9.29 5.01
N CYS A 112 14.77 9.90 4.94
CA CYS A 112 13.51 9.32 5.39
C CYS A 112 12.47 9.37 4.26
N ILE A 113 11.41 8.58 4.42
CA ILE A 113 10.19 8.65 3.61
C ILE A 113 8.98 8.73 4.54
N LEU A 114 8.10 9.69 4.27
CA LEU A 114 6.81 9.81 4.93
C LEU A 114 5.82 8.86 4.29
N VAL A 115 4.94 8.29 5.09
CA VAL A 115 3.96 7.29 4.67
C VAL A 115 2.61 7.64 5.26
N ALA A 116 1.57 7.64 4.43
CA ALA A 116 0.19 7.61 4.88
C ALA A 116 -0.55 6.48 4.17
N GLU A 117 -1.43 5.82 4.90
CA GLU A 117 -2.16 4.64 4.44
C GLU A 117 -3.63 4.99 4.29
N HIS A 118 -4.28 4.53 3.21
CA HIS A 118 -5.72 4.70 3.08
C HIS A 118 -6.43 3.81 4.13
N PRO A 119 -7.46 4.30 4.84
CA PRO A 119 -8.19 5.57 4.67
C PRO A 119 -7.76 6.71 5.61
N ASP A 120 -6.54 6.68 6.14
CA ASP A 120 -6.03 7.71 7.05
C ASP A 120 -5.60 9.01 6.33
N TYR A 121 -5.81 9.11 5.01
CA TYR A 121 -5.67 10.35 4.26
C TYR A 121 -6.77 10.49 3.21
N THR A 122 -6.99 11.73 2.78
CA THR A 122 -7.79 12.08 1.59
C THR A 122 -6.95 12.94 0.64
N LEU A 123 -7.40 13.07 -0.61
CA LEU A 123 -6.77 13.95 -1.60
C LEU A 123 -7.65 15.16 -1.86
N GLU A 124 -7.11 16.35 -1.60
CA GLU A 124 -7.75 17.61 -1.96
C GLU A 124 -7.19 18.09 -3.30
N ASN A 125 -8.07 18.34 -4.29
CA ASN A 125 -7.65 18.70 -5.64
C ASN A 125 -8.34 20.00 -6.08
N ASP A 126 -7.55 21.06 -6.29
CA ASP A 126 -8.02 22.39 -6.74
C ASP A 126 -7.90 22.59 -8.27
N GLY A 127 -7.53 21.53 -8.99
CA GLY A 127 -7.28 21.51 -10.43
C GLY A 127 -5.80 21.57 -10.80
N ARG A 128 -4.98 22.32 -10.05
CA ARG A 128 -3.52 22.44 -10.29
C ARG A 128 -2.69 21.71 -9.24
N ASN A 129 -3.19 21.67 -8.02
CA ASN A 129 -2.55 21.03 -6.89
C ASN A 129 -3.37 19.83 -6.44
N VAL A 130 -2.66 18.79 -6.00
CA VAL A 130 -3.23 17.67 -5.25
C VAL A 130 -2.52 17.65 -3.90
N VAL A 131 -3.25 17.94 -2.83
CA VAL A 131 -2.71 18.01 -1.46
C VAL A 131 -3.13 16.76 -0.70
N VAL A 132 -2.15 16.09 -0.08
CA VAL A 132 -2.37 14.92 0.77
C VAL A 132 -2.81 15.39 2.16
N GLN A 133 -4.08 15.19 2.49
CA GLN A 133 -4.64 15.54 3.81
C GLN A 133 -4.62 14.29 4.70
N ALA A 134 -3.47 14.03 5.32
CA ALA A 134 -3.27 12.85 6.18
C ALA A 134 -3.61 13.14 7.65
N ARG A 135 -4.46 12.30 8.25
CA ARG A 135 -4.74 12.27 9.69
C ARG A 135 -3.64 11.57 10.47
N ARG A 136 -2.99 10.60 9.82
CA ARG A 136 -1.87 9.84 10.37
C ARG A 136 -0.77 9.77 9.34
N VAL A 137 0.44 10.12 9.77
CA VAL A 137 1.67 10.03 8.98
C VAL A 137 2.67 9.24 9.80
N ASP A 138 3.23 8.21 9.18
CA ASP A 138 4.36 7.47 9.71
C ASP A 138 5.64 7.86 8.95
N ILE A 139 6.79 7.53 9.54
CA ILE A 139 8.11 7.80 8.95
C ILE A 139 8.91 6.50 8.91
N VAL A 140 9.42 6.17 7.72
CA VAL A 140 10.40 5.09 7.56
C VAL A 140 11.78 5.75 7.42
N ARG A 141 12.65 5.48 8.41
CA ARG A 141 14.00 6.02 8.47
C ARG A 141 15.00 5.15 7.71
N GLY A 142 16.09 5.74 7.25
CA GLY A 142 17.10 5.04 6.45
C GLY A 142 16.54 4.64 5.09
N PHE A 143 15.76 5.52 4.47
CA PHE A 143 15.25 5.33 3.12
C PHE A 143 16.43 5.36 2.12
N PRO A 144 16.60 4.33 1.26
CA PRO A 144 17.78 4.20 0.41
C PRO A 144 18.01 5.38 -0.54
N GLU A 145 19.27 5.81 -0.69
CA GLU A 145 19.66 6.89 -1.61
C GLU A 145 19.51 6.48 -3.08
N TYR A 146 19.68 5.19 -3.39
CA TYR A 146 19.76 4.66 -4.76
C TYR A 146 18.69 3.61 -5.06
N ASP A 147 18.32 3.49 -6.34
CA ASP A 147 17.38 2.49 -6.83
C ASP A 147 18.04 1.09 -7.02
N LYS A 148 17.22 0.09 -7.32
CA LYS A 148 17.60 -1.24 -7.84
C LYS A 148 18.51 -2.11 -6.96
N VAL A 149 18.71 -1.75 -5.69
CA VAL A 149 19.38 -2.62 -4.72
C VAL A 149 18.37 -3.27 -3.78
N LEU A 150 18.55 -4.56 -3.51
CA LEU A 150 17.75 -5.29 -2.54
C LEU A 150 18.05 -4.81 -1.11
N ARG A 151 16.98 -4.56 -0.35
CA ARG A 151 16.96 -4.05 1.02
C ARG A 151 15.88 -4.78 1.81
N LEU A 152 16.00 -4.84 3.13
CA LEU A 152 14.87 -5.31 3.93
C LEU A 152 13.70 -4.33 3.78
N GLY A 153 12.48 -4.88 3.75
CA GLY A 153 11.26 -4.09 3.87
C GLY A 153 11.05 -3.68 5.33
N ASP A 154 10.64 -2.42 5.53
CA ASP A 154 10.14 -1.96 6.83
C ASP A 154 9.00 -2.88 7.30
N ALA A 155 9.03 -3.31 8.56
CA ALA A 155 8.10 -4.31 9.07
C ALA A 155 6.62 -3.90 9.00
N ARG A 156 6.33 -2.59 8.90
CA ARG A 156 4.98 -2.05 8.93
C ARG A 156 4.45 -1.66 7.55
N HIS A 157 5.29 -1.04 6.74
CA HIS A 157 4.89 -0.49 5.44
C HIS A 157 5.46 -1.27 4.26
N ASP A 158 6.40 -2.18 4.54
CA ASP A 158 7.10 -3.00 3.56
C ASP A 158 7.83 -2.16 2.50
N ILE A 159 8.34 -1.00 2.93
CA ILE A 159 9.13 -0.09 2.13
C ILE A 159 10.61 -0.38 2.39
N PRO A 160 11.45 -0.51 1.35
CA PRO A 160 12.90 -0.63 1.49
C PRO A 160 13.50 0.36 2.52
N HIS A 161 14.26 -0.16 3.49
CA HIS A 161 14.94 0.65 4.51
C HIS A 161 16.35 0.10 4.83
N GLY A 162 17.07 0.77 5.74
CA GLY A 162 18.41 0.37 6.20
C GLY A 162 19.57 1.11 5.52
N GLY A 163 19.29 2.21 4.81
CA GLY A 163 20.28 3.02 4.12
C GLY A 163 20.98 2.23 3.02
N ASP A 164 22.31 2.18 3.06
CA ASP A 164 23.12 1.48 2.05
C ASP A 164 23.38 0.00 2.35
N ASN A 165 22.92 -0.50 3.51
CA ASN A 165 23.12 -1.89 3.91
C ASN A 165 22.38 -2.84 2.97
N ARG A 166 23.14 -3.56 2.14
CA ARG A 166 22.61 -4.55 1.21
C ARG A 166 22.28 -5.83 1.95
N VAL A 167 21.18 -6.47 1.57
CA VAL A 167 20.93 -7.87 1.93
C VAL A 167 21.76 -8.75 0.98
N SER A 168 22.40 -9.78 1.53
CA SER A 168 23.46 -10.56 0.86
C SER A 168 22.98 -11.47 -0.27
N GLY A 169 21.69 -11.60 -0.54
CA GLY A 169 21.23 -12.41 -1.67
C GLY A 169 19.77 -12.21 -2.07
N GLU A 170 19.47 -12.49 -3.33
CA GLU A 170 18.12 -12.52 -3.91
C GLU A 170 17.24 -13.63 -3.32
N MET A 171 17.72 -14.40 -2.35
CA MET A 171 16.98 -15.51 -1.73
C MET A 171 16.22 -15.08 -0.45
N ASP A 172 16.47 -13.89 0.07
CA ASP A 172 15.76 -13.40 1.26
C ASP A 172 14.31 -13.01 0.90
N PRO A 173 13.29 -13.67 1.50
CA PRO A 173 11.88 -13.37 1.23
C PRO A 173 11.45 -11.98 1.71
N ASP A 174 12.20 -11.36 2.63
CA ASP A 174 11.93 -10.02 3.16
C ASP A 174 12.67 -8.93 2.37
N ALA A 175 13.45 -9.32 1.36
CA ALA A 175 14.09 -8.37 0.47
C ALA A 175 13.10 -7.69 -0.48
N ARG A 176 13.20 -6.37 -0.56
CA ARG A 176 12.47 -5.48 -1.46
C ARG A 176 13.44 -4.75 -2.36
N ARG A 177 13.01 -4.49 -3.59
CA ARG A 177 13.76 -3.71 -4.57
C ARG A 177 13.08 -2.37 -4.74
N LEU A 178 13.80 -1.30 -4.49
CA LEU A 178 13.28 0.05 -4.69
C LEU A 178 13.42 0.48 -6.15
N VAL A 179 12.35 0.98 -6.75
CA VAL A 179 12.41 1.72 -8.02
C VAL A 179 11.91 3.13 -7.74
N ARG A 180 12.82 4.09 -7.57
CA ARG A 180 12.52 5.48 -7.20
C ARG A 180 13.00 6.44 -8.28
N ILE A 181 12.51 7.67 -8.25
CA ILE A 181 13.13 8.78 -8.97
C ILE A 181 14.21 9.46 -8.13
N ASP A 182 15.19 10.05 -8.80
CA ASP A 182 16.32 10.79 -8.19
C ASP A 182 15.97 12.24 -7.80
N SER A 183 14.67 12.55 -7.71
CA SER A 183 14.15 13.85 -7.28
C SER A 183 13.23 13.70 -6.06
N SER A 184 12.71 14.80 -5.52
CA SER A 184 11.61 14.75 -4.57
C SER A 184 10.39 14.07 -5.17
N TRP A 185 9.62 13.39 -4.34
CA TRP A 185 8.47 12.58 -4.76
C TRP A 185 7.31 12.79 -3.79
N VAL A 186 6.11 12.87 -4.35
CA VAL A 186 4.84 12.71 -3.64
C VAL A 186 3.93 11.90 -4.55
N GLY A 187 3.47 10.75 -4.05
CA GLY A 187 2.59 9.89 -4.84
C GLY A 187 2.45 8.49 -4.25
N PRO A 188 1.57 7.67 -4.83
CA PRO A 188 1.33 6.31 -4.37
C PRO A 188 2.50 5.39 -4.65
N ILE A 189 2.60 4.30 -3.87
CA ILE A 189 3.38 3.13 -4.28
C ILE A 189 2.58 2.37 -5.35
N ALA A 190 3.27 1.96 -6.42
CA ALA A 190 2.75 1.03 -7.41
C ALA A 190 3.41 -0.36 -7.30
N ARG A 191 2.68 -1.39 -7.73
CA ARG A 191 3.16 -2.78 -7.84
C ARG A 191 3.04 -3.26 -9.28
N ASN A 192 4.09 -3.89 -9.77
CA ASN A 192 4.21 -4.30 -11.16
C ASN A 192 4.48 -5.80 -11.27
N LYS A 193 3.68 -6.50 -12.07
CA LYS A 193 4.03 -7.81 -12.62
C LYS A 193 4.85 -7.62 -13.89
N HIS A 194 6.17 -7.52 -13.75
CA HIS A 194 7.04 -7.23 -14.90
C HIS A 194 6.98 -8.42 -15.86
N GLU A 195 6.45 -8.23 -17.07
CA GLU A 195 6.34 -9.32 -18.09
C GLU A 195 7.71 -9.83 -18.59
N PHE A 196 8.79 -9.08 -18.34
CA PHE A 196 10.12 -9.33 -18.92
C PHE A 196 11.15 -9.91 -17.96
N ALA A 197 10.83 -10.00 -16.67
CA ALA A 197 11.72 -10.58 -15.69
C ALA A 197 11.08 -11.88 -15.20
N GLY A 198 11.85 -12.96 -15.16
CA GLY A 198 11.36 -14.26 -14.66
C GLY A 198 10.62 -14.10 -13.32
N ASP A 199 9.77 -15.08 -13.02
CA ASP A 199 8.70 -15.07 -11.99
C ASP A 199 9.05 -14.48 -10.61
N TYR A 200 10.32 -14.26 -10.25
CA TYR A 200 10.74 -13.83 -8.92
C TYR A 200 10.81 -12.30 -8.70
N SER A 201 10.87 -11.49 -9.75
CA SER A 201 11.11 -10.03 -9.59
C SER A 201 9.86 -9.25 -9.20
N PHE A 202 8.68 -9.65 -9.70
CA PHE A 202 7.46 -8.87 -9.53
C PHE A 202 6.97 -8.78 -8.08
N GLU A 203 7.27 -9.79 -7.28
CA GLU A 203 6.79 -9.90 -5.91
C GLU A 203 7.50 -8.92 -4.97
N ARG A 204 8.64 -8.35 -5.38
CA ARG A 204 9.55 -7.61 -4.49
C ARG A 204 9.74 -6.14 -4.83
N ASP A 205 9.37 -5.75 -6.03
CA ASP A 205 9.58 -4.38 -6.49
C ASP A 205 8.55 -3.42 -5.86
N VAL A 206 9.07 -2.31 -5.31
CA VAL A 206 8.30 -1.19 -4.77
C VAL A 206 8.57 0.03 -5.65
N TYR A 207 7.57 0.43 -6.45
CA TYR A 207 7.71 1.51 -7.41
C TYR A 207 7.22 2.85 -6.84
N LEU A 208 8.13 3.81 -6.80
CA LEU A 208 7.95 5.23 -6.48
C LEU A 208 8.37 6.09 -7.69
N SER A 209 8.07 5.60 -8.89
CA SER A 209 8.48 6.21 -10.15
C SER A 209 7.37 6.31 -11.19
N PHE A 210 6.21 5.68 -10.95
CA PHE A 210 5.05 5.82 -11.82
C PHE A 210 4.30 7.10 -11.47
N PRO A 211 4.23 8.11 -12.36
CA PRO A 211 3.50 9.34 -12.06
C PRO A 211 2.05 9.04 -11.65
N PRO A 212 1.46 9.73 -10.65
CA PRO A 212 0.11 9.45 -10.17
C PRO A 212 -0.99 9.48 -11.24
N SER A 213 -0.77 10.20 -12.35
CA SER A 213 -1.64 10.20 -13.54
C SER A 213 -1.48 8.99 -14.47
N THR A 214 -0.68 8.00 -14.09
CA THR A 214 -0.60 6.72 -14.80
C THR A 214 -1.88 5.93 -14.56
N CYS A 215 -2.41 5.31 -15.61
CA CYS A 215 -3.60 4.47 -15.51
C CYS A 215 -3.19 3.06 -15.09
N LEU A 216 -3.37 2.73 -13.81
CA LEU A 216 -3.09 1.40 -13.24
C LEU A 216 -4.35 0.77 -12.64
N GLY A 217 -4.31 -0.53 -12.40
CA GLY A 217 -5.34 -1.21 -11.64
C GLY A 217 -5.36 -0.76 -10.17
N ALA A 218 -6.36 -1.19 -9.43
CA ALA A 218 -6.50 -0.89 -8.01
C ALA A 218 -7.07 -2.09 -7.27
N VAL A 219 -6.53 -2.34 -6.09
CA VAL A 219 -6.92 -3.47 -5.23
C VAL A 219 -7.45 -2.91 -3.92
N VAL A 220 -8.57 -3.46 -3.45
CA VAL A 220 -9.19 -3.08 -2.17
C VAL A 220 -9.21 -4.25 -1.19
N GLU A 221 -9.25 -3.91 0.09
CA GLU A 221 -9.58 -4.85 1.15
C GLU A 221 -11.07 -5.22 1.04
N SER A 222 -11.37 -6.52 1.05
CA SER A 222 -12.74 -7.01 1.06
C SER A 222 -13.44 -6.63 2.37
N GLN A 223 -14.65 -6.07 2.26
CA GLN A 223 -15.50 -5.84 3.44
C GLN A 223 -16.13 -7.12 3.98
N SER A 224 -16.11 -8.19 3.18
CA SER A 224 -16.70 -9.49 3.52
C SER A 224 -15.60 -10.54 3.59
N ALA A 225 -15.34 -10.99 4.78
CA ALA A 225 -14.52 -12.14 5.01
C ALA A 225 -15.38 -13.40 4.77
N ARG A 226 -14.85 -14.35 3.99
CA ARG A 226 -15.47 -15.67 3.79
C ARG A 226 -14.57 -16.78 4.32
N LEU A 227 -14.96 -17.41 5.42
CA LEU A 227 -14.39 -18.66 5.92
C LEU A 227 -14.98 -19.81 5.12
N ARG A 228 -14.13 -20.71 4.61
CA ARG A 228 -14.59 -21.96 4.01
C ARG A 228 -13.83 -23.10 4.67
N MET A 229 -14.53 -23.96 5.39
CA MET A 229 -14.01 -25.18 5.98
C MET A 229 -14.62 -26.38 5.29
N ARG A 230 -13.77 -27.34 4.91
CA ARG A 230 -14.20 -28.59 4.28
C ARG A 230 -13.63 -29.76 5.07
N ARG A 231 -14.52 -30.65 5.54
CA ARG A 231 -14.19 -31.99 6.02
C ARG A 231 -14.74 -33.03 5.04
N MET A 232 -14.42 -34.30 5.26
CA MET A 232 -14.76 -35.38 4.32
C MET A 232 -16.26 -35.48 4.02
N ASP A 233 -17.10 -35.07 4.96
CA ASP A 233 -18.56 -35.25 4.97
C ASP A 233 -19.36 -33.94 4.99
N TRP A 234 -18.71 -32.79 5.20
CA TRP A 234 -19.40 -31.49 5.22
C TRP A 234 -18.53 -30.31 4.80
N GLU A 235 -19.21 -29.23 4.40
CA GLU A 235 -18.63 -27.94 4.08
C GLU A 235 -19.36 -26.83 4.84
N LEU A 236 -18.60 -25.98 5.56
CA LEU A 236 -19.12 -24.78 6.19
C LEU A 236 -18.56 -23.55 5.46
N THR A 237 -19.46 -22.72 4.98
CA THR A 237 -19.14 -21.35 4.56
C THR A 237 -19.68 -20.39 5.61
N VAL A 238 -18.82 -19.57 6.19
CA VAL A 238 -19.22 -18.42 7.02
C VAL A 238 -18.85 -17.16 6.28
N GLU A 239 -19.81 -16.28 6.06
CA GLU A 239 -19.58 -14.94 5.50
C GLU A 239 -19.88 -13.92 6.60
N GLY A 240 -18.98 -12.95 6.78
CA GLY A 240 -19.11 -11.93 7.80
C GLY A 240 -17.97 -10.95 7.77
N THR A 241 -17.93 -10.04 8.72
CA THR A 241 -16.76 -9.20 9.01
C THR A 241 -15.57 -10.07 9.47
N PRO A 242 -14.32 -9.57 9.37
CA PRO A 242 -13.15 -10.27 9.91
C PRO A 242 -13.33 -10.71 11.37
N GLU A 243 -13.90 -9.84 12.22
CA GLU A 243 -14.17 -10.13 13.63
C GLU A 243 -15.18 -11.26 13.80
N GLN A 244 -16.24 -11.27 12.97
CA GLN A 244 -17.22 -12.35 12.97
C GLN A 244 -16.59 -13.68 12.54
N LEU A 245 -15.63 -13.65 11.62
CA LEU A 245 -14.90 -14.86 11.23
C LEU A 245 -13.90 -15.32 12.29
N ASP A 246 -13.18 -14.42 12.95
CA ASP A 246 -12.28 -14.77 14.04
C ASP A 246 -13.05 -15.36 15.22
N ALA A 247 -14.22 -14.78 15.53
CA ALA A 247 -15.16 -15.33 16.51
C ALA A 247 -15.67 -16.72 16.07
N ALA A 248 -16.07 -16.88 14.80
CA ALA A 248 -16.47 -18.17 14.25
C ALA A 248 -15.33 -19.21 14.31
N MET A 249 -14.09 -18.82 13.99
CA MET A 249 -12.90 -19.67 14.06
C MET A 249 -12.57 -20.08 15.49
N LYS A 250 -12.73 -19.18 16.46
CA LYS A 250 -12.55 -19.49 17.87
C LYS A 250 -13.59 -20.51 18.36
N LEU A 251 -14.86 -20.27 18.06
CA LEU A 251 -15.96 -21.22 18.33
C LEU A 251 -15.73 -22.59 17.68
N LEU A 252 -15.25 -22.61 16.43
CA LEU A 252 -14.98 -23.85 15.71
C LEU A 252 -13.80 -24.63 16.30
N LYS A 253 -12.80 -23.96 16.86
CA LYS A 253 -11.71 -24.63 17.60
C LYS A 253 -12.24 -25.27 18.89
N GLU A 254 -13.03 -24.52 19.66
CA GLU A 254 -13.66 -25.00 20.90
C GLU A 254 -14.59 -26.20 20.65
N LEU A 255 -15.40 -26.18 19.59
CA LEU A 255 -16.30 -27.28 19.22
C LEU A 255 -15.57 -28.54 18.72
N ASN A 256 -14.34 -28.41 18.23
CA ASN A 256 -13.56 -29.54 17.71
C ASN A 256 -12.62 -30.16 18.75
N GLY A 257 -12.66 -29.71 20.01
CA GLY A 257 -11.88 -30.30 21.11
C GLY A 257 -10.37 -30.16 20.95
N VAL A 258 -9.90 -29.01 20.46
CA VAL A 258 -8.48 -28.58 20.52
C VAL A 258 -8.33 -27.47 21.54
#